data_AF-A0ABD2Q5Z0-F1
#
_entry.id   AF-A0ABD2Q5Z0-F1
#
_cell.length_a   1.000
_cell.length_b   1.000
_cell.length_c   1.000
_cell.angle_alpha   90.00
_cell.angle_beta   90.00
_cell.angle_gamma   90.00
#
_symmetry.space_group_name_H-M   'P 1'
#
loop_
_entity.id
_entity.type
_entity.pdbx_description
1 polymer ?
#
loop_
_entity_poly.entity_id
_entity_poly.type
_entity_poly.pdbx_seq_one_letter_code
_entity_poly.pdbx_strand_id
1 'polypeptide(L)'
;MAQDFYEKLLLEDDCLLVKEETFNKCDLCGLNVKDMKRHENSIAHQSKSQEIKPTRVFIQPSNKGYQILSKMGWCDETSIGGLGPTGAGRRFPVGTSLKRDRKGLGLEKSIERVTHFQAFNQQAVESSKIPPPVVDKKIKKGLIDSNRKKEKRIRTQLSDKDESVEQYLY
;
A
#
# COMPACT_ATOMS: atom_id res chain seq x y z
N MET A 1 -7.76 -74.34 -23.75
CA MET A 1 -8.17 -73.58 -24.94
C MET A 1 -8.68 -72.17 -24.64
N ALA A 2 -9.51 -71.92 -23.62
CA ALA A 2 -9.88 -70.55 -23.23
C ALA A 2 -8.96 -69.92 -22.16
N GLN A 3 -8.31 -70.73 -21.31
CA GLN A 3 -7.34 -70.23 -20.32
C GLN A 3 -6.02 -69.81 -20.98
N ASP A 4 -5.51 -70.61 -21.93
CA ASP A 4 -4.27 -70.31 -22.66
C ASP A 4 -4.32 -69.01 -23.48
N PHE A 5 -5.53 -68.56 -23.85
CA PHE A 5 -5.75 -67.29 -24.55
C PHE A 5 -5.55 -66.08 -23.63
N TYR A 6 -6.06 -66.15 -22.39
CA TYR A 6 -5.87 -65.09 -21.40
C TYR A 6 -4.46 -65.08 -20.81
N GLU A 7 -3.81 -66.25 -20.73
CA GLU A 7 -2.44 -66.36 -20.22
C GLU A 7 -1.42 -65.76 -21.21
N LYS A 8 -1.67 -65.87 -22.53
CA LYS A 8 -0.87 -65.15 -23.55
C LYS A 8 -1.06 -63.64 -23.52
N LEU A 9 -2.29 -63.16 -23.29
CA LEU A 9 -2.58 -61.73 -23.14
C LEU A 9 -1.94 -61.09 -21.88
N LEU A 10 -1.65 -61.90 -20.86
CA LEU A 10 -0.97 -61.47 -19.62
C LEU A 10 0.55 -61.64 -19.68
N LEU A 11 1.09 -62.35 -20.67
CA LEU A 11 2.53 -62.54 -20.88
C LEU A 11 3.10 -61.68 -22.02
N GLU A 12 2.23 -60.97 -22.75
CA GLU A 12 2.60 -59.84 -23.61
C GLU A 12 2.75 -58.53 -22.80
N ASP A 13 3.25 -58.64 -21.57
CA ASP A 13 3.89 -57.53 -20.85
C ASP A 13 5.28 -57.28 -21.48
N ASP A 14 5.29 -56.95 -22.77
CA ASP A 14 6.44 -56.36 -23.42
C ASP A 14 6.59 -54.94 -22.89
N CYS A 15 7.38 -54.87 -21.81
CA CYS A 15 8.20 -53.74 -21.47
C CYS A 15 7.40 -52.45 -21.30
N LEU A 16 6.64 -52.36 -20.19
CA LEU A 16 6.60 -51.08 -19.47
C LEU A 16 8.05 -50.72 -19.15
N LEU A 17 8.70 -50.03 -20.09
CA LEU A 17 9.89 -49.25 -19.85
C LEU A 17 9.52 -48.35 -18.68
N VAL A 18 9.89 -48.79 -17.47
CA VAL A 18 10.12 -47.89 -16.35
C VAL A 18 11.26 -47.02 -16.84
N LYS A 19 10.90 -45.97 -17.59
CA LYS A 19 11.82 -44.90 -17.90
C LYS A 19 12.32 -44.49 -16.53
N GLU A 20 13.61 -44.67 -16.28
CA GLU A 20 14.24 -44.12 -15.10
C GLU A 20 13.97 -42.62 -15.15
N GLU A 21 12.93 -42.20 -14.42
CA GLU A 21 12.48 -40.83 -14.44
C GLU A 21 13.52 -40.04 -13.65
N THR A 22 14.44 -39.42 -14.35
CA THR A 22 15.47 -38.59 -13.74
C THR A 22 14.82 -37.29 -13.29
N PHE A 23 14.52 -37.20 -12.01
CA PHE A 23 14.02 -35.97 -11.40
C PHE A 23 15.20 -35.09 -11.01
N ASN A 24 15.16 -33.83 -11.43
CA ASN A 24 16.14 -32.82 -11.05
C ASN A 24 15.56 -31.96 -9.94
N LYS A 25 16.36 -31.68 -8.90
CA LYS A 25 15.95 -30.81 -7.80
C LYS A 25 16.16 -29.35 -8.19
N CYS A 26 15.15 -28.52 -7.97
CA CYS A 26 15.26 -27.07 -8.15
C CYS A 26 15.72 -26.41 -6.84
N ASP A 27 16.76 -25.58 -6.90
CA ASP A 27 17.31 -24.89 -5.72
C ASP A 27 16.40 -23.78 -5.18
N LEU A 28 15.63 -23.12 -6.06
CA LEU A 28 14.73 -22.02 -5.68
C LEU A 28 13.40 -22.51 -5.09
N CYS A 29 12.89 -23.64 -5.59
CA CYS A 29 11.60 -24.20 -5.19
C CYS A 29 11.73 -25.36 -4.20
N GLY A 30 12.89 -26.02 -4.13
CA GLY A 30 13.11 -27.24 -3.35
C GLY A 30 12.36 -28.48 -3.87
N LEU A 31 11.69 -28.36 -5.03
CA LEU A 31 10.87 -29.41 -5.63
C LEU A 31 11.70 -30.26 -6.59
N ASN A 32 11.41 -31.57 -6.62
CA ASN A 32 11.94 -32.50 -7.61
C ASN A 32 11.06 -32.48 -8.85
N VAL A 33 11.62 -32.05 -9.98
CA VAL A 33 10.89 -31.85 -11.24
C VAL A 33 11.51 -32.68 -12.35
N LYS A 34 10.66 -33.29 -13.18
CA LYS A 34 11.11 -34.11 -14.32
C LYS A 34 11.80 -33.26 -15.37
N ASP A 35 11.23 -32.10 -15.66
CA ASP A 35 11.58 -31.29 -16.83
C ASP A 35 11.91 -29.86 -16.37
N MET A 36 13.20 -29.62 -16.09
CA MET A 36 13.65 -28.36 -15.44
C MET A 36 13.26 -27.13 -16.26
N LYS A 37 13.38 -27.19 -17.59
CA LYS A 37 13.02 -26.06 -18.48
C LYS A 37 11.54 -25.71 -18.42
N ARG A 38 10.66 -26.71 -18.30
CA ARG A 38 9.21 -26.47 -18.14
C ARG A 38 8.88 -25.95 -16.76
N HIS A 39 9.59 -26.44 -15.74
CA HIS A 39 9.46 -25.95 -14.38
C HIS A 39 9.87 -24.47 -14.28
N GLU A 40 11.03 -24.07 -14.80
CA GLU A 40 11.53 -22.69 -14.79
C GLU A 40 10.58 -21.70 -15.46
N ASN A 41 9.91 -22.14 -16.53
CA ASN A 41 8.93 -21.33 -17.26
C ASN A 41 7.52 -21.34 -16.64
N SER A 42 7.28 -22.15 -15.61
CA SER A 42 6.00 -22.18 -14.91
C SER A 42 5.80 -20.91 -14.08
N ILE A 43 4.56 -20.39 -14.06
CA ILE A 43 4.17 -19.23 -13.24
C ILE A 43 4.52 -19.45 -11.76
N ALA A 44 4.42 -20.69 -11.27
CA ALA A 44 4.77 -21.03 -9.89
C ALA A 44 6.27 -20.85 -9.60
N HIS A 45 7.15 -21.21 -10.55
CA HIS A 45 8.59 -21.00 -10.39
C HIS A 45 8.95 -19.52 -10.60
N GLN A 46 8.41 -18.89 -11.65
CA GLN A 46 8.67 -17.49 -11.94
C GLN A 46 8.23 -16.56 -10.81
N SER A 47 7.11 -16.82 -10.15
CA SER A 47 6.67 -16.01 -9.00
C SER A 47 7.61 -16.11 -7.79
N LYS A 48 8.27 -17.27 -7.62
CA LYS A 48 9.26 -17.48 -6.55
C LYS A 48 10.66 -16.94 -6.92
N SER A 49 10.99 -16.99 -8.21
CA SER A 49 12.27 -16.54 -8.79
C SER A 49 12.32 -15.03 -9.03
N GLN A 50 11.17 -14.37 -9.17
CA GLN A 50 11.11 -12.91 -9.29
C GLN A 50 11.61 -12.25 -8.00
N GLU A 51 12.86 -11.80 -8.04
CA GLU A 51 13.31 -10.73 -7.15
C GLU A 51 12.36 -9.54 -7.32
N ILE A 52 11.76 -9.08 -6.22
CA ILE A 52 10.96 -7.87 -6.20
C ILE A 52 11.92 -6.71 -6.50
N LYS A 53 12.10 -6.37 -7.77
CA LYS A 53 12.89 -5.21 -8.16
C LYS A 53 12.18 -3.98 -7.60
N PRO A 54 12.85 -3.17 -6.75
CA PRO A 54 12.21 -1.98 -6.22
C PRO A 54 11.82 -1.05 -7.37
N THR A 55 10.57 -0.59 -7.36
CA THR A 55 10.08 0.38 -8.35
C THR A 55 10.96 1.63 -8.29
N ARG A 56 11.75 1.88 -9.35
CA ARG A 56 12.65 3.04 -9.47
C ARG A 56 11.92 4.34 -9.15
N VAL A 57 12.50 5.19 -8.31
CA VAL A 57 11.95 6.53 -8.12
C VAL A 57 12.31 7.31 -9.37
N PHE A 58 11.32 7.82 -10.11
CA PHE A 58 11.53 8.49 -11.40
C PHE A 58 12.14 9.90 -11.23
N ILE A 59 13.33 9.98 -10.65
CA ILE A 59 14.11 11.21 -10.52
C ILE A 59 15.24 11.14 -11.53
N GLN A 60 15.27 12.10 -12.45
CA GLN A 60 16.28 12.15 -13.50
C GLN A 60 17.69 12.40 -12.92
N PRO A 61 18.74 11.70 -13.37
CA PRO A 61 20.12 11.93 -12.90
C PRO A 61 20.68 13.33 -13.18
N SER A 62 20.08 14.06 -14.13
CA SER A 62 20.38 15.47 -14.40
C SER A 62 19.94 16.41 -13.27
N ASN A 63 19.02 15.97 -12.40
CA ASN A 63 18.54 16.77 -11.29
C ASN A 63 19.65 16.93 -10.23
N LYS A 64 19.95 18.18 -9.85
CA LYS A 64 20.95 18.48 -8.80
C LYS A 64 20.65 17.76 -7.49
N GLY A 65 19.38 17.64 -7.10
CA GLY A 65 18.98 16.93 -5.89
C GLY A 65 19.33 15.44 -5.94
N TYR A 66 19.15 14.78 -7.09
CA TYR A 66 19.58 13.41 -7.31
C TYR A 66 21.09 13.27 -7.11
N GLN A 67 21.87 14.15 -7.75
CA GLN A 67 23.33 14.12 -7.66
C GLN A 67 23.84 14.32 -6.22
N ILE A 68 23.20 15.21 -5.46
CA ILE A 68 23.54 15.42 -4.04
C ILE A 68 23.25 14.15 -3.24
N LEU A 69 22.07 13.55 -3.40
CA LEU A 69 21.70 12.32 -2.70
C LEU A 69 22.66 11.18 -3.03
N SER A 70 22.97 10.98 -4.32
CA SER A 70 23.91 9.95 -4.76
C SER A 70 25.31 10.14 -4.18
N LYS A 71 25.80 11.39 -4.11
CA LYS A 71 27.09 11.69 -3.46
C LYS A 71 27.09 11.39 -1.95
N MET A 72 25.93 11.47 -1.30
CA MET A 72 25.75 11.11 0.12
C MET A 72 25.57 9.60 0.33
N GLY A 73 25.71 8.78 -0.71
CA GLY A 73 25.60 7.32 -0.62
C GLY A 73 24.19 6.77 -0.82
N TRP A 74 23.24 7.60 -1.29
CA TRP A 74 21.90 7.12 -1.66
C TRP A 74 21.89 6.54 -3.09
N CYS A 75 21.48 5.28 -3.23
CA CYS A 75 21.40 4.58 -4.53
C CYS A 75 19.98 4.11 -4.83
N ASP A 76 19.38 4.60 -5.92
CA ASP A 76 17.99 4.29 -6.32
C ASP A 76 17.77 2.79 -6.63
N GLU A 77 18.77 2.10 -7.17
CA GLU A 77 18.71 0.68 -7.56
C GLU A 77 18.82 -0.28 -6.37
N THR A 78 19.61 0.08 -5.36
CA THR A 78 19.97 -0.79 -4.24
C THR A 78 19.10 -0.56 -3.01
N SER A 79 18.46 0.62 -2.91
CA SER A 79 17.53 0.90 -1.80
C SER A 79 16.19 0.21 -2.06
N ILE A 80 16.00 -0.99 -1.50
CA ILE A 80 14.69 -1.64 -1.45
C ILE A 80 13.68 -0.76 -0.67
N GLY A 81 14.18 0.07 0.26
CA GLY A 81 13.41 1.03 1.05
C GLY A 81 13.69 2.51 0.72
N GLY A 82 13.29 3.42 1.60
CA GLY A 82 13.54 4.87 1.49
C GLY A 82 14.81 5.30 2.24
N LEU A 83 14.84 6.56 2.70
CA LEU A 83 16.00 7.11 3.41
C LEU A 83 16.15 6.54 4.83
N GLY A 84 17.37 6.61 5.37
CA GLY A 84 17.70 6.18 6.74
C GLY A 84 18.72 5.03 6.77
N PRO A 85 19.30 4.72 7.95
CA PRO A 85 20.42 3.77 8.06
C PRO A 85 20.09 2.36 7.57
N THR A 86 18.85 1.91 7.83
CA THR A 86 18.31 0.61 7.40
C THR A 86 17.41 0.71 6.17
N GLY A 87 17.31 1.89 5.56
CA GLY A 87 16.37 2.16 4.48
C GLY A 87 14.89 2.13 4.89
N ALA A 88 14.57 2.16 6.18
CA ALA A 88 13.19 2.07 6.67
C ALA A 88 12.30 3.28 6.36
N GLY A 89 12.88 4.37 5.86
CA GLY A 89 12.11 5.56 5.48
C GLY A 89 11.16 5.31 4.31
N ARG A 90 10.20 6.22 4.15
CA ARG A 90 9.25 6.18 3.04
C ARG A 90 9.94 6.53 1.72
N ARG A 91 9.68 5.74 0.67
CA ARG A 91 10.28 5.93 -0.68
C ARG A 91 9.57 7.01 -1.50
N PHE A 92 8.25 7.05 -1.45
CA PHE A 92 7.45 8.01 -2.20
C PHE A 92 6.94 9.15 -1.31
N PRO A 93 6.75 10.36 -1.84
CA PRO A 93 6.13 11.45 -1.09
C PRO A 93 4.75 11.09 -0.53
N VAL A 94 4.33 11.82 0.52
CA VAL A 94 2.99 11.70 1.10
C VAL A 94 2.01 12.48 0.24
N GLY A 95 0.93 11.81 -0.20
CA GLY A 95 -0.19 12.49 -0.83
C GLY A 95 -0.94 13.34 0.19
N THR A 96 -1.27 14.56 -0.19
CA THR A 96 -1.96 15.52 0.68
C THR A 96 -3.13 16.12 -0.07
N SER A 97 -4.18 16.56 0.64
CA SER A 97 -5.28 17.34 0.06
C SER A 97 -5.39 18.73 0.70
N LEU A 98 -5.50 19.78 -0.14
CA LEU A 98 -5.68 21.14 0.37
C LEU A 98 -7.16 21.40 0.62
N LYS A 99 -7.50 21.67 1.87
CA LYS A 99 -8.84 22.10 2.27
C LYS A 99 -9.01 23.60 2.04
N ARG A 100 -9.91 23.99 1.13
CA ARG A 100 -10.22 25.39 0.80
C ARG A 100 -11.53 25.90 1.36
N ASP A 101 -12.37 24.99 1.84
CA ASP A 101 -13.72 25.27 2.28
C ASP A 101 -13.77 25.46 3.80
N ARG A 102 -14.86 26.07 4.27
CA ARG A 102 -15.13 26.27 5.69
C ARG A 102 -16.07 25.23 6.28
N LYS A 103 -16.44 24.19 5.54
CA LYS A 103 -17.32 23.13 6.04
C LYS A 103 -16.56 22.21 7.01
N GLY A 104 -17.27 21.36 7.73
CA GLY A 104 -16.66 20.36 8.62
C GLY A 104 -15.79 19.35 7.86
N LEU A 105 -14.81 18.78 8.55
CA LEU A 105 -14.03 17.65 8.00
C LEU A 105 -14.94 16.45 7.74
N GLY A 106 -14.65 15.67 6.70
CA GLY A 106 -15.38 14.45 6.36
C GLY A 106 -16.67 14.64 5.56
N LEU A 107 -17.11 15.87 5.29
CA LEU A 107 -18.28 16.11 4.44
C LEU A 107 -18.02 15.77 2.97
N GLU A 108 -16.85 16.19 2.47
CA GLU A 108 -16.41 15.93 1.09
C GLU A 108 -15.06 15.21 1.13
N LYS A 109 -14.96 14.12 0.35
CA LYS A 109 -13.69 13.41 0.17
C LYS A 109 -12.87 14.13 -0.88
N SER A 110 -11.76 14.73 -0.45
CA SER A 110 -10.82 15.39 -1.35
C SER A 110 -9.84 14.38 -1.95
N ILE A 111 -9.40 14.64 -3.18
CA ILE A 111 -8.40 13.80 -3.85
C ILE A 111 -7.01 14.16 -3.30
N GLU A 112 -6.31 13.16 -2.79
CA GLU A 112 -4.93 13.28 -2.31
C GLU A 112 -3.97 13.39 -3.50
N ARG A 113 -3.04 14.34 -3.43
CA ARG A 113 -2.01 14.56 -4.47
C ARG A 113 -0.67 14.85 -3.83
N VAL A 114 0.42 14.45 -4.48
CA VAL A 114 1.79 14.74 -4.04
C VAL A 114 2.06 16.25 -4.08
N THR A 115 1.59 16.91 -5.14
CA THR A 115 1.61 18.37 -5.26
C THR A 115 0.18 18.87 -5.33
N HIS A 116 -0.15 19.87 -4.51
CA HIS A 116 -1.48 20.46 -4.57
C HIS A 116 -1.66 21.32 -5.83
N PHE A 117 -0.59 21.98 -6.27
CA PHE A 117 -0.59 22.93 -7.39
C PHE A 117 0.71 22.84 -8.19
N GLN A 118 0.64 23.32 -9.43
CA GLN A 118 1.82 23.53 -10.27
C GLN A 118 2.66 24.70 -9.74
N ALA A 119 3.95 24.68 -10.07
CA ALA A 119 4.86 25.77 -9.74
C ALA A 119 4.34 27.10 -10.29
N PHE A 120 4.46 28.16 -9.48
CA PHE A 120 4.05 29.54 -9.82
C PHE A 120 2.55 29.75 -10.09
N ASN A 121 1.69 28.82 -9.71
CA ASN A 121 0.25 29.04 -9.81
C ASN A 121 -0.22 30.03 -8.73
N GLN A 122 -0.58 31.26 -9.10
CA GLN A 122 -1.06 32.27 -8.15
C GLN A 122 -2.47 31.95 -7.60
N GLN A 123 -3.34 31.37 -8.43
CA GLN A 123 -4.69 30.97 -8.03
C GLN A 123 -4.67 29.88 -6.95
N ALA A 124 -3.59 29.12 -6.86
CA ALA A 124 -3.38 28.13 -5.82
C ALA A 124 -3.42 28.72 -4.41
N VAL A 125 -2.83 29.92 -4.26
CA VAL A 125 -2.55 30.60 -2.99
C VAL A 125 -3.65 31.60 -2.65
N GLU A 126 -4.46 32.00 -3.64
CA GLU A 126 -5.56 32.92 -3.41
C GLU A 126 -6.59 32.32 -2.44
N SER A 127 -6.86 33.03 -1.35
CA SER A 127 -7.93 32.65 -0.43
C SER A 127 -9.29 32.80 -1.10
N SER A 128 -10.19 31.85 -0.91
CA SER A 128 -11.58 31.95 -1.33
C SER A 128 -12.23 33.19 -0.71
N LYS A 129 -12.34 34.28 -1.50
CA LYS A 129 -12.95 35.57 -1.13
C LYS A 129 -14.48 35.48 -0.97
N ILE A 130 -15.03 34.30 -0.71
CA ILE A 130 -16.48 34.12 -0.57
C ILE A 130 -16.87 34.93 0.67
N PRO A 131 -17.61 36.05 0.51
CA PRO A 131 -18.10 36.78 1.66
C PRO A 131 -18.99 35.82 2.46
N PRO A 132 -18.89 35.81 3.80
CA PRO A 132 -19.78 34.98 4.60
C PRO A 132 -21.23 35.34 4.23
N PRO A 133 -22.14 34.35 4.19
CA PRO A 133 -23.55 34.64 3.90
C PRO A 133 -24.03 35.72 4.87
N VAL A 134 -24.69 36.75 4.33
CA VAL A 134 -25.24 37.85 5.13
C VAL A 134 -26.39 37.28 5.94
N VAL A 135 -26.11 36.94 7.20
CA VAL A 135 -27.09 36.46 8.17
C VAL A 135 -27.41 37.56 9.17
N ASP A 136 -28.68 37.70 9.52
CA ASP A 136 -29.16 38.67 10.51
C ASP A 136 -28.41 38.52 11.84
N LYS A 137 -27.94 39.64 12.39
CA LYS A 137 -27.11 39.64 13.62
C LYS A 137 -27.80 38.95 14.80
N LYS A 138 -29.13 39.08 14.91
CA LYS A 138 -29.93 38.45 15.97
C LYS A 138 -29.96 36.91 15.83
N ILE A 139 -30.20 36.42 14.63
CA ILE A 139 -30.22 34.97 14.33
C ILE A 139 -28.86 34.35 14.61
N LYS A 140 -27.78 35.03 14.18
CA LYS A 140 -26.41 34.58 14.41
C LYS A 140 -26.07 34.48 15.91
N LYS A 141 -26.43 35.49 16.71
CA LYS A 141 -26.21 35.47 18.17
C LYS A 141 -26.95 34.31 18.84
N GLY A 142 -28.23 34.10 18.50
CA GLY A 142 -29.04 33.00 19.05
C GLY A 142 -28.47 31.61 18.72
N LEU A 143 -27.97 31.40 17.50
CA LEU A 143 -27.32 30.16 17.10
C LEU A 143 -26.01 29.92 17.88
N ILE A 144 -25.18 30.97 18.04
CA ILE A 144 -23.93 30.90 18.80
C ILE A 144 -24.21 30.53 20.26
N ASP A 145 -25.17 31.19 20.92
CA ASP A 145 -25.52 30.90 22.31
C ASP A 145 -26.05 29.47 22.48
N SER A 146 -26.85 28.99 21.52
CA SER A 146 -27.37 27.62 21.52
C SER A 146 -26.25 26.59 21.34
N ASN A 147 -25.32 26.82 20.42
CA ASN A 147 -24.16 25.96 20.23
C ASN A 147 -23.25 25.94 21.47
N ARG A 148 -23.01 27.11 22.10
CA ARG A 148 -22.25 27.21 23.35
C ARG A 148 -22.89 26.39 24.48
N LYS A 149 -24.23 26.41 24.59
CA LYS A 149 -24.95 25.60 25.58
C LYS A 149 -24.82 24.09 25.29
N LYS A 150 -24.93 23.68 24.03
CA LYS A 150 -24.73 22.28 23.61
C LYS A 150 -23.31 21.80 23.89
N GLU A 151 -22.30 22.61 23.55
CA GLU A 151 -20.89 22.30 23.81
C GLU A 151 -20.63 22.11 25.30
N LYS A 152 -21.11 23.04 26.15
CA LYS A 152 -21.01 22.89 27.61
C LYS A 152 -21.64 21.59 28.10
N ARG A 153 -22.83 21.25 27.62
CA ARG A 153 -23.52 20.00 27.98
C ARG A 153 -22.72 18.75 27.59
N ILE A 154 -22.19 18.72 26.36
CA ILE A 154 -21.36 17.62 25.88
C ILE A 154 -20.10 17.49 26.74
N ARG A 155 -19.44 18.62 27.05
CA ARG A 155 -18.23 18.63 27.89
C ARG A 155 -18.49 18.06 29.29
N THR A 156 -19.58 18.46 29.95
CA THR A 156 -19.98 17.90 31.24
C THR A 156 -20.23 16.40 31.13
N GLN A 157 -21.04 15.96 30.15
CA GLN A 157 -21.33 14.54 29.94
C GLN A 157 -20.11 13.65 29.62
N LEU A 158 -19.06 14.22 29.03
CA LEU A 158 -17.81 13.51 28.78
C LEU A 158 -16.94 13.46 30.05
N SER A 159 -16.88 14.56 30.80
CA SER A 159 -16.16 14.63 32.08
C SER A 159 -16.72 13.65 33.11
N ASP A 160 -18.05 13.52 33.20
CA ASP A 160 -18.72 12.66 34.19
C ASP A 160 -18.50 11.15 33.91
N LYS A 161 -17.98 10.78 32.73
CA LYS A 161 -17.70 9.38 32.38
C LYS A 161 -16.31 8.94 32.82
N ASP A 162 -15.35 9.87 32.91
CA ASP A 162 -13.97 9.55 33.27
C ASP A 162 -13.83 9.24 34.79
N GLU A 163 -14.70 9.78 35.66
CA GLU A 163 -14.71 9.47 37.10
C GLU A 163 -15.11 8.01 37.43
N SER A 164 -15.79 7.31 36.52
CA SER A 164 -16.21 5.92 36.74
C SER A 164 -15.08 4.90 36.54
N VAL A 165 -13.93 5.31 36.00
CA VAL A 165 -12.78 4.42 35.76
C VAL A 165 -11.88 4.30 37.00
N GLU A 166 -11.85 5.31 37.89
CA GLU A 166 -11.04 5.27 39.12
C GLU A 166 -11.62 4.37 40.22
N GLN A 167 -12.92 4.03 40.15
CA GLN A 167 -13.57 3.18 41.14
C GLN A 167 -13.27 1.68 40.98
N TYR A 168 -12.52 1.28 39.93
CA TYR A 168 -12.12 -0.09 39.65
C TYR A 168 -10.61 -0.34 39.77
N LEU A 169 -9.85 0.59 40.35
CA LEU A 169 -8.38 0.48 40.53
C LEU A 169 -7.92 0.22 41.97
N TYR A 170 -8.80 -0.30 42.84
CA TYR A 170 -8.42 -0.86 44.15
C TYR A 170 -9.02 -2.25 44.35
#